data_AF-A0A2U3N3K2-F1
#
_entry.id   AF-A0A2U3N3K2-F1
#
_cell.length_a   1.000
_cell.length_b   1.000
_cell.length_c   1.000
_cell.angle_alpha   90.00
_cell.angle_beta   90.00
_cell.angle_gamma   90.00
#
_symmetry.space_group_name_H-M   'P 1'
#
loop_
_entity.id
_entity.type
_entity.pdbx_description
1 polymer ?
#
loop_
_entity_poly.entity_id
_entity_poly.type
_entity_poly.pdbx_seq_one_letter_code
_entity_poly.pdbx_strand_id
1 'polypeptide(L)'
;MFLKASHVQAGKIEKCSKLLFGMSMLILTACQQAPDKFATRYPETKKQTSIKPVRVISPKPQIIHSNKIIPESYQNWLRQGDHRAQVLAYQNYLTQRGVGGLVPNHELLRSARDWQKCNDEEYRVPPRELWGNLVPTLNILKQMLDKKVLTNFEVTSVYRSASLNKCAGGADNSRHIFNTAMDFRIGPEFPDENDLIQISQSKQRLCQFWTEYGESLNMGLGVYKSGQIHIDSLGYRTWGANHRSQTSLCSTF
;
A
#
# COMPACT_ATOMS: atom_id res chain seq x y z
N MET A 1 48.38 -31.81 14.64
CA MET A 1 48.22 -32.60 15.88
C MET A 1 47.12 -31.93 16.71
N PHE A 2 46.02 -32.65 16.92
CA PHE A 2 44.83 -32.41 17.76
C PHE A 2 43.90 -31.20 17.56
N LEU A 3 42.67 -31.55 17.15
CA LEU A 3 41.39 -30.88 17.36
C LEU A 3 41.07 -30.64 18.85
N LYS A 4 40.27 -29.61 19.15
CA LYS A 4 38.98 -29.79 19.84
C LYS A 4 38.11 -28.53 19.78
N ALA A 5 36.88 -28.75 19.31
CA ALA A 5 35.75 -27.84 19.43
C ALA A 5 35.13 -27.92 20.83
N SER A 6 34.55 -26.81 21.31
CA SER A 6 33.73 -26.78 22.52
C SER A 6 32.30 -26.37 22.17
N HIS A 7 31.37 -27.20 22.66
CA HIS A 7 29.94 -27.14 22.41
C HIS A 7 29.23 -25.98 23.12
N VAL A 8 28.19 -25.50 22.42
CA VAL A 8 27.09 -24.67 22.90
C VAL A 8 26.15 -25.50 23.79
N GLN A 9 25.70 -24.94 24.91
CA GLN A 9 24.62 -25.52 25.72
C GLN A 9 23.45 -24.51 25.80
N ALA A 10 22.31 -24.91 25.26
CA ALA A 10 21.06 -24.16 25.29
C ALA A 10 20.31 -24.44 26.60
N GLY A 11 19.92 -23.36 27.30
CA GLY A 11 19.11 -23.42 28.51
C GLY A 11 17.64 -23.72 28.21
N LYS A 12 17.07 -24.63 29.01
CA LYS A 12 15.67 -25.09 28.96
C LYS A 12 14.90 -24.34 30.05
N ILE A 13 13.81 -23.67 29.69
CA ILE A 13 12.88 -23.06 30.65
C ILE A 13 11.67 -23.98 30.77
N GLU A 14 11.50 -24.61 31.93
CA GLU A 14 10.34 -25.43 32.28
C GLU A 14 9.24 -24.57 32.91
N LYS A 15 8.03 -24.61 32.35
CA LYS A 15 6.81 -24.07 32.98
C LYS A 15 6.18 -25.15 33.84
N CYS A 16 6.06 -24.88 35.13
CA CYS A 16 5.34 -25.70 36.09
C CYS A 16 3.86 -25.27 36.11
N SER A 17 2.94 -26.17 35.76
CA SER A 17 1.51 -26.02 36.04
C SER A 17 1.02 -27.33 36.64
N LYS A 18 0.64 -27.27 37.92
CA LYS A 18 0.02 -28.37 38.65
C LYS A 18 -1.47 -28.08 38.73
N LEU A 19 -2.27 -28.93 38.07
CA LEU A 19 -3.67 -29.13 38.44
C LEU A 19 -3.87 -30.64 38.58
N LEU A 20 -4.10 -31.09 39.82
CA LEU A 20 -4.44 -32.47 40.14
C LEU A 20 -5.96 -32.64 40.04
N PHE A 21 -6.41 -33.59 39.22
CA PHE A 21 -7.65 -34.33 39.43
C PHE A 21 -7.33 -35.81 39.19
N GLY A 22 -7.72 -36.65 40.13
CA GLY A 22 -7.34 -38.06 40.19
C GLY A 22 -8.28 -39.01 39.44
N MET A 23 -7.81 -40.26 39.44
CA MET A 23 -8.52 -41.54 39.30
C MET A 23 -8.66 -42.17 37.90
N SER A 24 -7.60 -42.90 37.53
CA SER A 24 -7.57 -44.30 37.05
C SER A 24 -8.68 -44.84 36.13
N MET A 25 -8.31 -45.20 34.90
CA MET A 25 -8.86 -46.36 34.17
C MET A 25 -7.92 -46.78 33.02
N LEU A 26 -7.94 -48.08 32.72
CA LEU A 26 -6.96 -48.91 32.02
C LEU A 26 -6.72 -48.62 30.52
N ILE A 27 -5.45 -48.79 30.12
CA ILE A 27 -4.85 -49.54 28.99
C ILE A 27 -5.62 -49.62 27.64
N LEU A 28 -4.99 -49.14 26.55
CA LEU A 28 -4.49 -49.93 25.39
C LEU A 28 -4.08 -49.00 24.22
N THR A 29 -2.82 -49.13 23.80
CA THR A 29 -2.24 -48.54 22.60
C THR A 29 -2.64 -49.35 21.36
N ALA A 30 -3.11 -48.67 20.32
CA ALA A 30 -3.25 -49.26 18.99
C ALA A 30 -2.70 -48.29 17.92
N CYS A 31 -1.60 -48.69 17.28
CA CYS A 31 -1.17 -48.15 16.00
C CYS A 31 -2.02 -48.78 14.89
N GLN A 32 -2.58 -47.98 13.99
CA GLN A 32 -3.14 -48.47 12.72
C GLN A 32 -2.36 -47.87 11.56
N GLN A 33 -1.74 -48.76 10.80
CA GLN A 33 -1.20 -48.51 9.46
C GLN A 33 -2.36 -48.62 8.46
N ALA A 34 -2.43 -47.68 7.51
CA ALA A 34 -3.39 -47.72 6.42
C ALA A 34 -2.92 -48.72 5.33
N PRO A 35 -3.83 -49.52 4.74
CA PRO A 35 -3.50 -50.43 3.66
C PRO A 35 -3.56 -49.74 2.30
N ASP A 36 -2.72 -50.28 1.41
CA ASP A 36 -2.49 -49.83 0.05
C ASP A 36 -3.39 -50.63 -0.92
N LYS A 37 -3.82 -49.96 -2.00
CA LYS A 37 -4.32 -50.48 -3.29
C LYS A 37 -5.77 -51.01 -3.38
N PHE A 38 -6.58 -50.25 -4.11
CA PHE A 38 -7.53 -50.82 -5.09
C PHE A 38 -7.44 -50.06 -6.41
N ALA A 39 -7.07 -50.79 -7.47
CA ALA A 39 -7.12 -50.36 -8.84
C ALA A 39 -8.50 -50.68 -9.42
N THR A 40 -9.14 -49.69 -10.04
CA THR A 40 -10.27 -49.93 -10.96
C THR A 40 -10.04 -49.14 -12.24
N ARG A 41 -9.95 -49.91 -13.34
CA ARG A 41 -9.94 -49.46 -14.74
C ARG A 41 -11.16 -48.58 -15.02
N TYR A 42 -10.92 -47.41 -15.61
CA TYR A 42 -11.93 -46.65 -16.34
C TYR A 42 -11.88 -47.00 -17.82
N PRO A 43 -13.03 -47.09 -18.53
CA PRO A 43 -13.06 -47.30 -19.96
C PRO A 43 -12.68 -46.01 -20.70
N GLU A 44 -11.86 -46.17 -21.74
CA GLU A 44 -11.56 -45.17 -22.76
C GLU A 44 -12.82 -44.72 -23.49
N THR A 45 -13.14 -43.43 -23.42
CA THR A 45 -13.94 -42.76 -24.45
C THR A 45 -13.28 -41.46 -24.87
N LYS A 46 -12.76 -41.48 -26.09
CA LYS A 46 -12.20 -40.34 -26.82
C LYS A 46 -13.27 -39.26 -27.04
N LYS A 47 -13.01 -38.06 -26.55
CA LYS A 47 -13.45 -36.80 -27.20
C LYS A 47 -12.45 -35.70 -26.88
N GLN A 48 -11.44 -35.60 -27.75
CA GLN A 48 -10.44 -34.54 -27.71
C GLN A 48 -11.04 -33.28 -28.33
N THR A 49 -11.83 -32.54 -27.54
CA THR A 49 -12.11 -31.13 -27.84
C THR A 49 -10.92 -30.30 -27.36
N SER A 50 -10.15 -29.80 -28.32
CA SER A 50 -9.08 -28.83 -28.12
C SER A 50 -9.63 -27.55 -27.47
N ILE A 51 -9.64 -27.49 -26.13
CA ILE A 51 -9.86 -26.24 -25.41
C ILE A 51 -8.53 -25.49 -25.42
N LYS A 52 -8.41 -24.49 -26.30
CA LYS A 52 -7.31 -23.53 -26.26
C LYS A 52 -7.32 -22.86 -24.87
N PRO A 53 -6.16 -22.65 -24.22
CA PRO A 53 -6.13 -21.95 -22.94
C PRO A 53 -6.70 -20.54 -23.16
N VAL A 54 -7.82 -20.25 -22.52
CA VAL A 54 -8.37 -18.90 -22.44
C VAL A 54 -7.38 -18.10 -21.60
N ARG A 55 -6.60 -17.25 -22.29
CA ARG A 55 -5.77 -16.24 -21.64
C ARG A 55 -6.71 -15.37 -20.84
N VAL A 56 -6.71 -15.50 -19.52
CA VAL A 56 -7.36 -14.53 -18.63
C VAL A 56 -6.57 -13.23 -18.78
N ILE A 57 -7.01 -12.40 -19.72
CA ILE A 57 -6.54 -11.03 -19.83
C ILE A 57 -7.21 -10.31 -18.67
N SER A 58 -6.54 -10.26 -17.52
CA SER A 58 -6.90 -9.30 -16.49
C SER A 58 -6.92 -7.92 -17.16
N PRO A 59 -8.04 -7.18 -17.15
CA PRO A 59 -8.05 -5.87 -17.75
C PRO A 59 -7.02 -5.02 -17.01
N LYS A 60 -5.99 -4.60 -17.75
CA LYS A 60 -5.08 -3.54 -17.28
C LYS A 60 -5.99 -2.36 -16.92
N PRO A 61 -5.79 -1.66 -15.79
CA PRO A 61 -6.49 -0.40 -15.53
C PRO A 61 -6.04 0.58 -16.62
N GLN A 62 -6.78 0.61 -17.71
CA GLN A 62 -6.51 1.50 -18.82
C GLN A 62 -7.34 2.76 -18.59
N ILE A 63 -6.72 3.92 -18.81
CA ILE A 63 -7.37 5.19 -19.16
C ILE A 63 -7.81 6.12 -18.00
N ILE A 64 -6.94 6.41 -17.02
CA ILE A 64 -7.01 7.73 -16.32
C ILE A 64 -5.67 8.50 -16.38
N HIS A 65 -4.54 7.81 -16.57
CA HIS A 65 -3.20 8.42 -16.42
C HIS A 65 -2.47 8.76 -17.73
N SER A 66 -3.00 8.40 -18.90
CA SER A 66 -2.25 8.48 -20.17
C SER A 66 -2.01 9.89 -20.72
N ASN A 67 -2.70 10.90 -20.17
CA ASN A 67 -2.66 12.28 -20.71
C ASN A 67 -1.87 13.25 -19.82
N LYS A 68 -1.23 12.78 -18.75
CA LYS A 68 -0.49 13.64 -17.84
C LYS A 68 0.91 13.95 -18.38
N ILE A 69 1.24 15.24 -18.44
CA ILE A 69 2.52 15.74 -18.95
C ILE A 69 3.63 15.34 -17.98
N ILE A 70 4.68 14.69 -18.49
CA ILE A 70 5.85 14.36 -17.69
C ILE A 70 6.69 15.63 -17.52
N PRO A 71 6.96 16.10 -16.28
CA PRO A 71 7.75 17.30 -16.06
C PRO A 71 9.19 17.16 -16.58
N GLU A 72 9.74 18.23 -17.16
CA GLU A 72 11.15 18.26 -17.57
C GLU A 72 12.09 18.04 -16.37
N SER A 73 11.73 18.58 -15.19
CA SER A 73 12.52 18.38 -13.98
C SER A 73 12.64 16.90 -13.59
N TYR A 74 11.58 16.12 -13.78
CA TYR A 74 11.62 14.67 -13.57
C TYR A 74 12.54 13.97 -14.59
N GLN A 75 12.45 14.37 -15.85
CA GLN A 75 13.35 13.83 -16.89
C GLN A 75 14.81 14.16 -16.57
N ASN A 76 15.09 15.36 -16.07
CA ASN A 76 16.43 15.79 -15.68
C ASN A 76 16.94 15.00 -14.48
N TRP A 77 16.09 14.81 -13.47
CA TRP A 77 16.38 14.00 -12.29
C TRP A 77 16.68 12.54 -12.64
N LEU A 78 15.94 11.93 -13.58
CA LEU A 78 16.18 10.56 -14.05
C LEU A 78 17.55 10.35 -14.71
N ARG A 79 18.18 11.42 -15.25
CA ARG A 79 19.49 11.34 -15.90
C ARG A 79 20.66 11.44 -14.92
N GLN A 80 20.37 11.67 -13.64
CA GLN A 80 21.38 11.81 -12.59
C GLN A 80 21.58 10.47 -11.88
N GLY A 81 22.85 10.14 -11.59
CA GLY A 81 23.22 8.96 -10.81
C GLY A 81 22.56 7.67 -11.30
N ASP A 82 22.01 6.91 -10.36
CA ASP A 82 21.32 5.64 -10.57
C ASP A 82 19.78 5.77 -10.52
N HIS A 83 19.24 7.00 -10.52
CA HIS A 83 17.81 7.26 -10.33
C HIS A 83 16.93 6.45 -11.30
N ARG A 84 17.31 6.37 -12.58
CA ARG A 84 16.56 5.56 -13.56
C ARG A 84 16.46 4.09 -13.16
N ALA A 85 17.55 3.51 -12.66
CA ALA A 85 17.56 2.12 -12.23
C ALA A 85 16.74 1.92 -10.95
N GLN A 86 16.82 2.86 -9.99
CA GLN A 86 16.03 2.83 -8.77
C GLN A 86 14.52 2.92 -9.06
N VAL A 87 14.11 3.82 -9.95
CA VAL A 87 12.70 3.95 -10.38
C VAL A 87 12.21 2.67 -11.02
N LEU A 88 12.99 2.07 -11.93
CA LEU A 88 12.62 0.82 -12.58
C LEU A 88 12.46 -0.31 -11.56
N ALA A 89 13.39 -0.42 -10.60
CA ALA A 89 13.33 -1.44 -9.55
C ALA A 89 12.08 -1.27 -8.66
N TYR A 90 11.77 -0.04 -8.26
CA TYR A 90 10.58 0.25 -7.46
C TYR A 90 9.28 0.01 -8.23
N GLN A 91 9.21 0.44 -9.49
CA GLN A 91 8.05 0.20 -10.36
C GLN A 91 7.80 -1.29 -10.56
N ASN A 92 8.86 -2.09 -10.78
CA ASN A 92 8.75 -3.54 -10.89
C ASN A 92 8.23 -4.17 -9.60
N TYR A 93 8.73 -3.72 -8.44
CA TYR A 93 8.26 -4.19 -7.15
C TYR A 93 6.75 -3.94 -6.96
N LEU A 94 6.26 -2.74 -7.26
CA LEU A 94 4.85 -2.39 -7.15
C LEU A 94 3.98 -3.15 -8.16
N THR A 95 4.48 -3.34 -9.38
CA THR A 95 3.80 -4.12 -10.43
C THR A 95 3.61 -5.57 -10.01
N GLN A 96 4.63 -6.19 -9.42
CA GLN A 96 4.55 -7.57 -8.90
C GLN A 96 3.54 -7.72 -7.74
N ARG A 97 3.18 -6.63 -7.06
CA ARG A 97 2.12 -6.62 -6.02
C ARG A 97 0.74 -6.22 -6.55
N GLY A 98 0.59 -6.05 -7.86
CA GLY A 98 -0.69 -5.66 -8.47
C GLY A 98 -1.09 -4.19 -8.24
N VAL A 99 -0.18 -3.35 -7.73
CA VAL A 99 -0.42 -1.92 -7.46
C VAL A 99 0.43 -0.99 -8.34
N GLY A 100 1.07 -1.54 -9.37
CA GLY A 100 1.85 -0.77 -10.34
C GLY A 100 0.96 -0.02 -11.34
N GLY A 101 1.39 1.17 -11.77
CA GLY A 101 0.74 1.93 -12.84
C GLY A 101 -0.55 2.66 -12.45
N LEU A 102 -0.92 2.67 -11.16
CA LEU A 102 -2.05 3.44 -10.63
C LEU A 102 -1.79 4.96 -10.58
N VAL A 103 -0.53 5.36 -10.64
CA VAL A 103 -0.08 6.76 -10.59
C VAL A 103 1.16 6.87 -11.49
N PRO A 104 1.32 7.93 -12.30
CA PRO A 104 2.56 8.16 -13.04
C PRO A 104 3.76 8.30 -12.10
N ASN A 105 4.92 7.80 -12.51
CA ASN A 105 6.10 7.79 -11.63
C ASN A 105 6.52 9.20 -11.15
N HIS A 106 6.33 10.25 -11.96
CA HIS A 106 6.67 11.62 -11.57
C HIS A 106 5.77 12.19 -10.46
N GLU A 107 4.56 11.65 -10.29
CA GLU A 107 3.69 11.98 -9.16
C GLU A 107 3.95 11.04 -7.98
N LEU A 108 4.07 9.74 -8.24
CA LEU A 108 4.31 8.73 -7.21
C LEU A 108 5.62 8.95 -6.44
N LEU A 109 6.62 9.50 -7.10
CA LEU A 109 7.94 9.78 -6.52
C LEU A 109 8.09 11.21 -6.03
N ARG A 110 7.04 12.02 -6.11
CA ARG A 110 7.06 13.41 -5.62
C ARG A 110 7.35 13.41 -4.12
N SER A 111 8.39 14.13 -3.71
CA SER A 111 8.86 14.12 -2.32
C SER A 111 7.92 14.92 -1.41
N ALA A 112 7.91 16.25 -1.53
CA ALA A 112 7.03 17.17 -0.83
C ALA A 112 6.85 18.44 -1.66
N ARG A 113 5.79 19.24 -1.43
CA ARG A 113 5.62 20.54 -2.09
C ARG A 113 6.72 21.55 -1.74
N ASP A 114 7.20 21.51 -0.49
CA ASP A 114 8.22 22.42 0.02
C ASP A 114 9.66 21.98 -0.31
N TRP A 115 9.86 20.99 -1.20
CA TRP A 115 11.19 20.50 -1.57
C TRP A 115 12.15 21.62 -1.94
N GLN A 116 11.67 22.60 -2.72
CA GLN A 116 12.46 23.71 -3.22
C GLN A 116 12.84 24.68 -2.09
N LYS A 117 11.88 25.02 -1.23
CA LYS A 117 12.11 25.84 -0.03
C LYS A 117 13.10 25.15 0.92
N CYS A 118 13.09 23.83 0.96
CA CYS A 118 13.95 23.01 1.79
C CYS A 118 15.29 22.65 1.16
N ASN A 119 15.55 23.08 -0.08
CA ASN A 119 16.74 22.71 -0.84
C ASN A 119 17.01 21.19 -0.82
N ASP A 120 15.95 20.39 -0.92
CA ASP A 120 16.01 18.92 -1.03
C ASP A 120 15.58 18.52 -2.45
N GLU A 121 15.59 17.23 -2.76
CA GLU A 121 15.20 16.74 -4.08
C GLU A 121 13.69 16.76 -4.29
N GLU A 122 13.27 17.18 -5.48
CA GLU A 122 11.88 17.18 -5.92
C GLU A 122 11.26 15.78 -6.00
N TYR A 123 12.08 14.78 -6.33
CA TYR A 123 11.66 13.38 -6.47
C TYR A 123 12.57 12.47 -5.63
N ARG A 124 12.01 11.38 -5.11
CA ARG A 124 12.77 10.40 -4.36
C ARG A 124 12.16 9.01 -4.43
N VAL A 125 13.00 7.99 -4.63
CA VAL A 125 12.63 6.60 -4.41
C VAL A 125 12.79 6.29 -2.92
N PRO A 126 11.78 5.71 -2.24
CA PRO A 126 11.93 5.31 -0.84
C PRO A 126 13.03 4.27 -0.66
N PRO A 127 13.70 4.21 0.51
CA PRO A 127 14.56 3.10 0.88
C PRO A 127 13.84 1.75 0.69
N ARG A 128 14.58 0.73 0.26
CA ARG A 128 14.01 -0.55 -0.19
C ARG A 128 13.21 -1.27 0.89
N GLU A 129 13.65 -1.14 2.13
CA GLU A 129 13.00 -1.67 3.33
C GLU A 129 11.61 -1.06 3.57
N LEU A 130 11.32 0.13 3.02
CA LEU A 130 10.02 0.80 3.13
C LEU A 130 9.09 0.54 1.94
N TRP A 131 9.52 -0.19 0.91
CA TRP A 131 8.70 -0.36 -0.31
C TRP A 131 7.37 -1.08 -0.04
N GLY A 132 7.37 -2.06 0.87
CA GLY A 132 6.16 -2.81 1.21
C GLY A 132 5.10 -1.97 1.92
N ASN A 133 5.52 -0.88 2.58
CA ASN A 133 4.66 -0.06 3.41
C ASN A 133 3.63 0.75 2.60
N LEU A 134 3.92 1.05 1.33
CA LEU A 134 3.01 1.82 0.48
C LEU A 134 1.94 0.94 -0.17
N VAL A 135 2.15 -0.38 -0.24
CA VAL A 135 1.26 -1.31 -0.94
C VAL A 135 -0.18 -1.23 -0.43
N PRO A 136 -0.47 -1.20 0.89
CA PRO A 136 -1.85 -1.07 1.37
C PRO A 136 -2.48 0.28 0.98
N THR A 137 -1.74 1.39 1.07
CA THR A 137 -2.22 2.72 0.64
C THR A 137 -2.52 2.78 -0.85
N LEU A 138 -1.71 2.14 -1.69
CA LEU A 138 -2.02 2.02 -3.12
C LEU A 138 -3.21 1.10 -3.40
N ASN A 139 -3.46 0.08 -2.57
CA ASN A 139 -4.68 -0.72 -2.67
C ASN A 139 -5.93 0.08 -2.29
N ILE A 140 -5.84 1.00 -1.31
CA ILE A 140 -6.91 1.95 -1.00
C ILE A 140 -7.18 2.83 -2.23
N LEU A 141 -6.13 3.43 -2.82
CA LEU A 141 -6.26 4.21 -4.04
C LEU A 141 -6.89 3.39 -5.18
N LYS A 142 -6.41 2.16 -5.41
CA LYS A 142 -6.96 1.27 -6.43
C LYS A 142 -8.47 1.08 -6.26
N GLN A 143 -8.94 0.84 -5.04
CA GLN A 143 -10.37 0.70 -4.75
C GLN A 143 -11.15 1.99 -5.01
N MET A 144 -10.59 3.15 -4.68
CA MET A 144 -11.19 4.45 -5.00
C MET A 144 -11.33 4.66 -6.52
N LEU A 145 -10.33 4.26 -7.30
CA LEU A 145 -10.36 4.36 -8.77
C LEU A 145 -11.38 3.38 -9.36
N ASP A 146 -11.37 2.12 -8.92
CA ASP A 146 -12.28 1.07 -9.39
C ASP A 146 -13.76 1.46 -9.12
N LYS A 147 -14.03 2.12 -7.98
CA LYS A 147 -15.36 2.61 -7.59
C LYS A 147 -15.68 4.03 -8.10
N LYS A 148 -14.78 4.66 -8.86
CA LYS A 148 -14.92 6.04 -9.37
C LYS A 148 -15.17 7.09 -8.26
N VAL A 149 -14.63 6.84 -7.07
CA VAL A 149 -14.56 7.83 -5.98
C VAL A 149 -13.63 8.97 -6.38
N LEU A 150 -12.52 8.63 -7.03
CA LEU A 150 -11.57 9.56 -7.62
C LEU A 150 -11.49 9.35 -9.13
N THR A 151 -11.66 10.43 -9.89
CA THR A 151 -11.59 10.41 -11.36
C THR A 151 -10.66 11.49 -11.93
N ASN A 152 -10.47 12.60 -11.20
CA ASN A 152 -9.54 13.66 -11.56
C ASN A 152 -8.74 14.09 -10.32
N PHE A 153 -7.48 13.68 -10.25
CA PHE A 153 -6.59 13.95 -9.13
C PHE A 153 -5.13 13.99 -9.58
N GLU A 154 -4.26 14.61 -8.78
CA GLU A 154 -2.81 14.61 -8.95
C GLU A 154 -2.15 14.28 -7.62
N VAL A 155 -1.27 13.28 -7.60
CA VAL A 155 -0.49 12.94 -6.40
C VAL A 155 0.69 13.90 -6.26
N THR A 156 0.79 14.52 -5.09
CA THR A 156 1.66 15.69 -4.85
C THR A 156 2.68 15.47 -3.74
N SER A 157 2.60 14.37 -2.97
CA SER A 157 3.63 13.92 -2.03
C SER A 157 3.40 12.47 -1.63
N VAL A 158 4.45 11.65 -1.56
CA VAL A 158 4.36 10.25 -1.12
C VAL A 158 5.43 9.93 -0.09
N TYR A 159 6.66 9.66 -0.51
CA TYR A 159 7.75 9.43 0.42
C TYR A 159 8.53 10.72 0.66
N ARG A 160 8.82 11.01 1.94
CA ARG A 160 9.70 12.11 2.36
C ARG A 160 10.86 11.54 3.15
N SER A 161 12.06 12.05 2.94
CA SER A 161 13.14 11.83 3.89
C SER A 161 12.82 12.47 5.24
N ALA A 162 13.44 11.99 6.31
CA ALA A 162 13.29 12.60 7.63
C ALA A 162 13.75 14.07 7.63
N SER A 163 14.83 14.40 6.90
CA SER A 163 15.34 15.77 6.75
C SER A 163 14.31 16.69 6.09
N LEU A 164 13.76 16.27 4.94
CA LEU A 164 12.76 17.04 4.21
C LEU A 164 11.49 17.20 5.04
N ASN A 165 11.03 16.13 5.69
CA ASN A 165 9.84 16.18 6.53
C ASN A 165 10.00 17.21 7.66
N LYS A 166 11.15 17.22 8.34
CA LYS A 166 11.44 18.21 9.40
C LYS A 166 11.47 19.63 8.85
N CYS A 167 12.14 19.87 7.73
CA CYS A 167 12.21 21.20 7.13
C CYS A 167 10.83 21.72 6.68
N ALA A 168 10.01 20.85 6.10
CA ALA A 168 8.64 21.17 5.67
C ALA A 168 7.65 21.33 6.84
N GLY A 169 8.11 21.26 8.09
CA GLY A 169 7.25 21.36 9.28
C GLY A 169 6.33 20.15 9.47
N GLY A 170 6.68 19.01 8.90
CA GLY A 170 5.96 17.75 9.11
C GLY A 170 6.14 17.23 10.54
N ALA A 171 5.14 16.51 11.04
CA ALA A 171 5.21 15.86 12.36
C ALA A 171 6.32 14.80 12.40
N ASP A 172 6.93 14.58 13.58
CA ASP A 172 8.01 13.61 13.77
C ASP A 172 7.60 12.18 13.41
N ASN A 173 6.33 11.83 13.63
CA ASN A 173 5.73 10.54 13.29
C ASN A 173 4.94 10.57 11.96
N SER A 174 5.25 11.52 11.09
CA SER A 174 4.62 11.68 9.77
C SER A 174 4.60 10.36 9.01
N ARG A 175 3.46 10.03 8.41
CA ARG A 175 3.29 8.76 7.68
C ARG A 175 4.09 8.71 6.38
N HIS A 176 4.50 9.87 5.86
CA HIS A 176 5.34 9.98 4.67
C HIS A 176 6.77 9.48 4.86
N ILE A 177 7.36 9.64 6.06
CA ILE A 177 8.73 9.17 6.32
C ILE A 177 8.82 7.64 6.39
N PHE A 178 7.68 6.98 6.60
CA PHE A 178 7.57 5.52 6.62
C PHE A 178 7.08 4.94 5.29
N ASN A 179 6.89 5.77 4.26
CA ASN A 179 6.32 5.39 2.96
C ASN A 179 4.94 4.72 3.10
N THR A 180 4.10 5.24 4.00
CA THR A 180 2.73 4.71 4.25
C THR A 180 1.63 5.67 3.83
N ALA A 181 1.97 6.89 3.42
CA ALA A 181 1.01 7.93 3.09
C ALA A 181 1.16 8.45 1.67
N MET A 182 0.08 9.06 1.21
CA MET A 182 -0.01 9.74 -0.07
C MET A 182 -0.87 10.99 0.10
N ASP A 183 -0.35 12.11 -0.37
CA ASP A 183 -1.10 13.35 -0.54
C ASP A 183 -1.45 13.54 -2.00
N PHE A 184 -2.67 14.03 -2.24
CA PHE A 184 -3.12 14.38 -3.57
C PHE A 184 -4.04 15.60 -3.54
N ARG A 185 -4.12 16.29 -4.68
CA ARG A 185 -5.18 17.27 -4.94
C ARG A 185 -6.24 16.64 -5.84
N ILE A 186 -7.48 17.10 -5.69
CA ILE A 186 -8.58 16.78 -6.60
C ILE A 186 -8.75 17.96 -7.54
N GLY A 187 -8.90 17.70 -8.83
CA GLY A 187 -8.99 18.77 -9.83
C GLY A 187 -7.66 19.47 -10.10
N PRO A 188 -7.69 20.59 -10.86
CA PRO A 188 -6.50 21.35 -11.19
C PRO A 188 -5.95 22.12 -9.98
N GLU A 189 -4.71 22.60 -10.08
CA GLU A 189 -4.06 23.42 -9.04
C GLU A 189 -4.77 24.75 -8.80
N PHE A 190 -5.33 25.34 -9.87
CA PHE A 190 -6.09 26.58 -9.84
C PHE A 190 -7.51 26.31 -10.34
N PRO A 191 -8.43 25.83 -9.46
CA PRO A 191 -9.78 25.46 -9.86
C PRO A 191 -10.62 26.69 -10.20
N ASP A 192 -11.43 26.58 -11.26
CA ASP A 192 -12.52 27.51 -11.54
C ASP A 192 -13.79 27.15 -10.74
N GLU A 193 -14.89 27.90 -10.95
CA GLU A 193 -16.15 27.65 -10.25
C GLU A 193 -16.74 26.26 -10.51
N ASN A 194 -16.60 25.73 -11.73
CA ASN A 194 -17.09 24.40 -12.08
C ASN A 194 -16.22 23.32 -11.43
N ASP A 195 -14.91 23.50 -11.40
CA ASP A 195 -13.97 22.62 -10.71
C ASP A 195 -14.30 22.54 -9.22
N LEU A 196 -14.62 23.66 -8.57
CA LEU A 196 -14.99 23.70 -7.15
C LEU A 196 -16.21 22.83 -6.84
N ILE A 197 -17.21 22.81 -7.73
CA ILE A 197 -18.38 21.93 -7.60
C ILE A 197 -17.96 20.46 -7.69
N GLN A 198 -17.13 20.11 -8.67
CA GLN A 198 -16.66 18.72 -8.86
C GLN A 198 -15.75 18.26 -7.71
N ILE A 199 -14.90 19.14 -7.20
CA ILE A 199 -14.05 18.89 -6.03
C ILE A 199 -14.93 18.62 -4.80
N SER A 200 -15.97 19.44 -4.58
CA SER A 200 -16.91 19.25 -3.48
C SER A 200 -17.62 17.90 -3.55
N GLN A 201 -18.13 17.52 -4.73
CA GLN A 201 -18.76 16.21 -4.93
C GLN A 201 -17.79 15.04 -4.72
N SER A 202 -16.55 15.16 -5.21
CA SER A 202 -15.52 14.12 -5.02
C SER A 202 -15.15 13.97 -3.55
N LYS A 203 -15.09 15.08 -2.81
CA LYS A 203 -14.92 15.10 -1.35
C LYS A 203 -16.05 14.40 -0.61
N GLN A 204 -17.31 14.58 -1.03
CA GLN A 204 -18.43 13.82 -0.47
C GLN A 204 -18.31 12.32 -0.74
N ARG A 205 -17.97 11.91 -1.97
CA ARG A 205 -17.73 10.49 -2.31
C ARG A 205 -16.58 9.89 -1.51
N LEU A 206 -15.52 10.66 -1.26
CA LEU A 206 -14.40 10.24 -0.41
C LEU A 206 -14.85 9.98 1.02
N CYS A 207 -15.67 10.85 1.60
CA CYS A 207 -16.20 10.64 2.95
C CYS A 207 -17.11 9.41 3.01
N GLN A 208 -18.00 9.22 2.03
CA GLN A 208 -18.83 8.01 1.94
C GLN A 208 -17.97 6.74 1.84
N PHE A 209 -16.95 6.74 0.98
CA PHE A 209 -16.01 5.63 0.85
C PHE A 209 -15.28 5.36 2.18
N TRP A 210 -14.83 6.40 2.87
CA TRP A 210 -14.15 6.25 4.15
C TRP A 210 -15.08 5.70 5.25
N THR A 211 -16.32 6.18 5.34
CA THR A 211 -17.31 5.64 6.29
C THR A 211 -17.63 4.17 6.01
N GLU A 212 -17.76 3.78 4.74
CA GLU A 212 -18.13 2.42 4.35
C GLU A 212 -16.97 1.42 4.46
N TYR A 213 -15.77 1.81 4.03
CA TYR A 213 -14.62 0.89 3.89
C TYR A 213 -13.46 1.19 4.84
N GLY A 214 -13.41 2.39 5.43
CA GLY A 214 -12.22 2.90 6.10
C GLY A 214 -11.75 2.04 7.28
N GLU A 215 -12.68 1.46 8.04
CA GLU A 215 -12.34 0.56 9.14
C GLU A 215 -11.64 -0.70 8.63
N SER A 216 -12.24 -1.37 7.65
CA SER A 216 -11.69 -2.60 7.05
C SER A 216 -10.34 -2.37 6.35
N LEU A 217 -10.10 -1.15 5.88
CA LEU A 217 -8.87 -0.76 5.18
C LEU A 217 -7.81 -0.14 6.09
N ASN A 218 -8.10 0.01 7.39
CA ASN A 218 -7.26 0.74 8.33
C ASN A 218 -6.90 2.15 7.82
N MET A 219 -7.88 2.82 7.20
CA MET A 219 -7.66 4.02 6.39
C MET A 219 -7.67 5.30 7.21
N GLY A 220 -6.55 6.02 7.16
CA GLY A 220 -6.49 7.43 7.56
C GLY A 220 -6.96 8.33 6.41
N LEU A 221 -7.84 9.29 6.71
CA LEU A 221 -8.29 10.31 5.75
C LEU A 221 -8.17 11.72 6.34
N GLY A 222 -7.32 12.56 5.74
CA GLY A 222 -7.08 13.93 6.19
C GLY A 222 -7.38 14.97 5.13
N VAL A 223 -7.71 16.18 5.56
CA VAL A 223 -7.78 17.35 4.67
C VAL A 223 -6.94 18.48 5.25
N TYR A 224 -5.86 18.85 4.57
CA TYR A 224 -5.02 19.99 4.94
C TYR A 224 -5.74 21.32 4.70
N LYS A 225 -5.28 22.39 5.37
CA LYS A 225 -5.78 23.76 5.15
C LYS A 225 -5.70 24.20 3.69
N SER A 226 -4.72 23.70 2.93
CA SER A 226 -4.60 23.96 1.50
C SER A 226 -5.62 23.22 0.64
N GLY A 227 -6.49 22.39 1.23
CA GLY A 227 -7.44 21.55 0.52
C GLY A 227 -6.89 20.23 -0.01
N GLN A 228 -5.59 19.95 0.18
CA GLN A 228 -5.00 18.66 -0.17
C GLN A 228 -5.57 17.55 0.69
N ILE A 229 -5.77 16.40 0.06
CA ILE A 229 -6.24 15.19 0.71
C ILE A 229 -5.03 14.35 1.09
N HIS A 230 -5.01 13.87 2.33
CA HIS A 230 -4.06 12.90 2.85
C HIS A 230 -4.74 11.55 2.98
N ILE A 231 -4.10 10.48 2.51
CA ILE A 231 -4.49 9.10 2.83
C ILE A 231 -3.31 8.28 3.36
N ASP A 232 -3.60 7.35 4.26
CA ASP A 232 -2.65 6.31 4.69
C ASP A 232 -3.39 5.05 5.16
N SER A 233 -2.64 3.98 5.43
CA SER A 233 -3.17 2.68 5.84
C SER A 233 -2.81 2.28 7.28
N LEU A 234 -2.71 3.26 8.19
CA LEU A 234 -2.22 3.06 9.56
C LEU A 234 -3.23 3.33 10.68
N GLY A 235 -4.53 3.40 10.38
CA GLY A 235 -5.56 3.61 11.39
C GLY A 235 -6.84 4.14 10.80
N TYR A 236 -8.00 3.58 11.17
CA TYR A 236 -9.30 4.16 10.84
C TYR A 236 -9.51 5.48 11.58
N ARG A 237 -9.18 6.58 10.90
CA ARG A 237 -9.23 7.93 11.50
C ARG A 237 -9.42 9.00 10.45
N THR A 238 -10.00 10.10 10.87
CA THR A 238 -10.11 11.28 10.03
C THR A 238 -9.80 12.58 10.77
N TRP A 239 -9.32 13.58 10.04
CA TRP A 239 -8.96 14.89 10.58
C TRP A 239 -9.08 15.99 9.50
N GLY A 240 -9.20 17.25 9.92
CA GLY A 240 -9.32 18.39 9.01
C GLY A 240 -8.23 19.44 9.13
N ALA A 241 -8.50 20.67 8.69
CA ALA A 241 -7.48 21.70 8.45
C ALA A 241 -6.56 22.04 9.64
N ASN A 242 -7.00 21.76 10.88
CA ASN A 242 -6.21 21.95 12.10
C ASN A 242 -5.60 20.65 12.67
N HIS A 243 -5.58 19.57 11.89
CA HIS A 243 -5.09 18.23 12.24
C HIS A 243 -5.87 17.55 13.38
N ARG A 244 -7.13 17.94 13.61
CA ARG A 244 -8.01 17.32 14.61
C ARG A 244 -9.23 16.67 13.96
N SER A 245 -9.79 15.66 14.63
CA SER A 245 -10.97 14.95 14.17
C SER A 245 -12.22 15.83 14.11
N GLN A 246 -12.35 16.81 15.03
CA GLN A 246 -13.50 17.72 15.07
C GLN A 246 -13.63 18.62 13.85
N THR A 247 -12.53 18.84 13.10
CA THR A 247 -12.57 19.61 11.85
C THR A 247 -12.60 18.72 10.60
N SER A 248 -12.73 17.40 10.78
CA SER A 248 -12.81 16.48 9.65
C SER A 248 -14.00 16.85 8.77
N LEU A 249 -13.74 16.85 7.46
CA LEU A 249 -14.77 16.93 6.42
C LEU A 249 -15.80 15.79 6.53
N CYS A 250 -15.40 14.64 7.05
CA CYS A 250 -16.22 13.44 7.11
C CYS A 250 -16.93 13.25 8.47
N SER A 251 -16.86 14.24 9.35
CA SER A 251 -17.49 14.19 10.69
C SER A 251 -19.03 14.12 10.67
N THR A 252 -19.64 14.45 9.53
CA THR A 252 -21.10 14.46 9.34
C THR A 252 -21.63 13.25 8.55
N PHE A 253 -20.80 12.23 8.31
CA PHE A 253 -21.14 11.02 7.53
C PHE A 253 -21.22 9.78 8.41
#